data_AF-A0A2L2JN51-F1
#
_entry.id   AF-A0A2L2JN51-F1
#
_cell.length_a   1.000
_cell.length_b   1.000
_cell.length_c   1.000
_cell.angle_alpha   90.00
_cell.angle_beta   90.00
_cell.angle_gamma   90.00
#
_symmetry.space_group_name_H-M   'P 1'
#
loop_
_entity.id
_entity.type
_entity.pdbx_description
1 polymer ?
#
loop_
_entity_poly.entity_id
_entity_poly.type
_entity_poly.pdbx_seq_one_letter_code
_entity_poly.pdbx_strand_id
1 'polypeptide(L)' 'MRATNCPSCVAALDHCHGTLVLHAGRIAECTDADCFDFDHARHTFIVECTDLAGGCRCSAPALPAFVRAG' A
#
# COMPACT_ATOMS: atom_id res chain seq x y z
N MET A 1 -2.34 11.54 7.88
CA MET A 1 -1.79 12.81 8.44
C MET A 1 -2.36 14.07 7.78
N ARG A 2 -2.43 15.24 8.45
CA ARG A 2 -2.84 16.53 7.84
C ARG A 2 -1.62 17.36 7.47
N ALA A 3 -1.61 17.99 6.29
CA ALA A 3 -0.52 18.86 5.83
C ALA A 3 -1.04 20.27 5.46
N THR A 4 -0.36 21.32 5.93
CA THR A 4 -0.79 22.72 5.76
C THR A 4 -0.80 23.20 4.30
N ASN A 5 0.10 22.66 3.47
CA ASN A 5 0.20 22.99 2.04
C ASN A 5 -0.54 21.99 1.13
N CYS A 6 -1.35 21.08 1.68
CA CYS A 6 -2.18 20.18 0.89
C CYS A 6 -3.58 20.79 0.68
N PRO A 7 -4.00 21.10 -0.56
CA PRO A 7 -5.31 21.69 -0.83
C PRO A 7 -6.47 20.84 -0.30
N SER A 8 -6.38 19.51 -0.42
CA SER A 8 -7.39 18.58 0.10
C SER A 8 -7.49 18.62 1.62
N CYS A 9 -6.37 18.81 2.34
CA CYS A 9 -6.36 19.02 3.79
C CYS A 9 -6.94 20.37 4.22
N VAL A 10 -6.75 21.41 3.41
CA VAL A 10 -7.33 22.74 3.65
C VAL A 10 -8.84 22.70 3.41
N ALA A 11 -9.27 21.98 2.37
CA ALA A 11 -10.68 21.77 2.02
C ALA A 11 -11.38 20.70 2.87
N ALA A 12 -10.68 20.07 3.82
CA ALA A 12 -11.20 19.00 4.68
C ALA A 12 -11.82 17.81 3.91
N LEU A 13 -11.28 17.50 2.74
CA LEU A 13 -11.66 16.31 1.99
C LEU A 13 -11.10 15.06 2.67
N ASP A 14 -11.83 13.95 2.62
CA ASP A 14 -11.31 12.67 3.08
C ASP A 14 -10.34 12.11 2.04
N HIS A 15 -9.06 11.99 2.43
CA HIS A 15 -7.98 11.47 1.60
C HIS A 15 -6.83 10.96 2.47
N CYS A 16 -5.98 10.14 1.88
CA CYS A 16 -4.73 9.69 2.44
C CYS A 16 -3.54 10.30 1.68
N HIS A 17 -2.42 10.48 2.37
CA HIS A 17 -1.15 10.90 1.76
C HIS A 17 -0.18 9.74 1.50
N GLY A 18 -0.49 8.56 2.02
CA GLY A 18 0.24 7.34 1.69
C GLY A 18 -0.11 6.83 0.30
N THR A 19 0.75 5.96 -0.21
CA THR A 19 0.49 5.17 -1.40
C THR A 19 -0.20 3.88 -0.97
N LEU A 20 -1.33 3.56 -1.60
CA LEU A 20 -1.97 2.26 -1.47
C LEU A 20 -1.23 1.25 -2.36
N VAL A 21 -0.61 0.26 -1.75
CA VAL A 21 0.05 -0.85 -2.45
C VAL A 21 -0.92 -2.03 -2.46
N LEU A 22 -1.26 -2.49 -3.65
CA LEU A 22 -2.10 -3.65 -3.88
C LEU A 22 -1.22 -4.88 -4.07
N HIS A 23 -1.28 -5.80 -3.10
CA HIS A 23 -0.53 -7.06 -3.16
C HIS A 23 -1.27 -8.12 -3.96
N ALA A 24 -0.50 -9.09 -4.45
CA ALA A 24 -1.03 -10.35 -4.93
C ALA A 24 -2.01 -10.95 -3.89
N GLY A 25 -3.19 -11.37 -4.35
CA GLY A 25 -4.25 -11.89 -3.47
C GLY A 25 -5.20 -10.84 -2.90
N ARG A 26 -5.22 -9.62 -3.45
CA ARG A 26 -6.15 -8.52 -3.08
C ARG A 26 -6.00 -8.02 -1.64
N ILE A 27 -4.79 -8.13 -1.09
CA ILE A 27 -4.45 -7.51 0.19
C ILE A 27 -3.95 -6.11 -0.11
N ALA A 28 -4.53 -5.09 0.51
CA ALA A 28 -4.06 -3.71 0.39
C ALA A 28 -3.25 -3.33 1.63
N GLU A 29 -2.17 -2.58 1.41
CA GLU A 29 -1.43 -1.88 2.48
C GLU A 29 -1.27 -0.40 2.11
N CYS A 30 -1.23 0.47 3.10
CA CYS A 30 -0.90 1.87 2.90
C CYS A 30 0.51 2.14 3.43
N THR A 31 1.28 2.99 2.76
CA THR A 31 2.60 3.42 3.27
C THR A 31 2.49 4.39 4.45
N ASP A 32 1.32 4.97 4.71
CA ASP A 32 1.04 5.73 5.94
C ASP A 32 0.66 4.74 7.06
N ALA A 33 1.52 4.62 8.07
CA ALA A 33 1.37 3.67 9.17
C ALA A 33 0.13 3.94 10.05
N ASP A 34 -0.42 5.15 9.98
CA ASP A 34 -1.62 5.55 10.72
C ASP A 34 -2.91 5.39 9.88
N CYS A 35 -2.81 4.87 8.65
CA CYS A 35 -3.96 4.60 7.79
C CYS A 35 -4.47 3.16 7.98
N PHE A 36 -5.72 3.03 8.43
CA PHE A 36 -6.38 1.73 8.63
C PHE A 36 -7.58 1.49 7.71
N ASP A 37 -7.83 2.42 6.79
CA ASP A 37 -8.93 2.34 5.82
C ASP A 37 -8.31 2.39 4.42
N PHE A 38 -8.41 1.26 3.72
CA PHE A 38 -7.76 0.96 2.45
C PHE A 38 -8.67 1.12 1.23
N ASP A 39 -9.77 1.87 1.35
CA ASP A 39 -10.63 2.18 0.20
C ASP A 39 -9.85 2.95 -0.88
N HIS A 40 -9.95 2.49 -2.13
CA HIS A 40 -9.37 3.13 -3.30
C HIS A 40 -9.81 4.60 -3.43
N ALA A 41 -11.06 4.94 -3.07
CA ALA A 41 -11.58 6.30 -3.19
C ALA A 41 -10.83 7.30 -2.29
N ARG A 42 -10.21 6.82 -1.21
CA ARG A 42 -9.44 7.65 -0.27
C ARG A 42 -7.97 7.81 -0.69
N HIS A 43 -7.49 7.00 -1.64
CA HIS A 43 -6.10 6.98 -2.04
C HIS A 43 -5.92 7.49 -3.46
N THR A 44 -5.32 8.68 -3.57
CA THR A 44 -4.93 9.26 -4.86
C THR A 44 -3.85 8.44 -5.55
N PHE A 45 -2.96 7.81 -4.77
CA PHE A 45 -1.84 7.02 -5.28
C PHE A 45 -2.08 5.54 -4.97
N ILE A 46 -2.27 4.76 -6.03
CA ILE A 46 -2.48 3.32 -5.96
C ILE A 46 -1.46 2.67 -6.89
N VAL A 47 -0.76 1.65 -6.41
CA VAL A 47 0.23 0.89 -7.18
C VAL A 47 0.05 -0.60 -6.95
N GLU A 48 0.24 -1.42 -7.98
CA GLU A 48 0.36 -2.86 -7.80
C GLU A 48 1.76 -3.18 -7.26
N CYS A 49 1.85 -4.14 -6.35
CA CYS A 49 3.12 -4.52 -5.72
C CYS A 49 4.16 -5.03 -6.73
N THR A 50 3.71 -5.50 -7.89
CA THR A 50 4.55 -5.98 -8.99
C THR A 50 5.29 -4.86 -9.71
N ASP A 51 4.79 -3.63 -9.61
CA ASP A 51 5.37 -2.46 -10.27
C ASP A 51 6.44 -1.78 -9.39
N LEU A 52 6.64 -2.25 -8.15
CA LEU A 52 7.66 -1.73 -7.25
C LEU A 52 9.06 -2.09 -7.73
N ALA A 53 9.94 -1.09 -7.79
CA ALA A 53 11.36 -1.31 -8.05
C ALA A 53 11.97 -2.21 -6.97
N GLY A 54 12.62 -3.31 -7.38
CA GLY A 54 13.14 -4.34 -6.47
C GLY A 54 12.16 -5.47 -6.16
N GLY A 55 10.91 -5.37 -6.64
CA GLY A 55 9.87 -6.38 -6.47
C GLY A 55 9.27 -6.43 -5.07
N CYS A 56 8.21 -7.23 -4.91
CA CYS A 56 7.56 -7.49 -3.63
C CYS A 56 7.87 -8.90 -3.14
N ARG A 57 8.10 -9.08 -1.83
CA ARG A 57 8.22 -10.43 -1.24
C ARG A 57 6.97 -11.29 -1.49
N CYS A 58 5.81 -10.64 -1.64
CA CYS A 58 4.53 -11.26 -1.91
C CYS A 58 4.41 -11.85 -3.33
N SER A 59 5.25 -11.39 -4.27
CA SER A 59 5.28 -11.91 -5.65
C SER A 59 6.28 -13.05 -5.85
N ALA A 60 7.04 -13.41 -4.81
CA ALA A 60 7.91 -14.58 -4.86
C ALA A 60 7.04 -15.85 -4.95
N PRO A 61 7.38 -16.82 -5.81
CA PRO A 61 6.69 -18.11 -5.81
C PRO A 61 6.81 -18.72 -4.42
N ALA A 62 5.70 -19.23 -3.89
CA ALA A 62 5.70 -19.94 -2.61
C ALA A 62 6.66 -21.14 -2.75
N LEU A 63 7.85 -21.03 -2.17
CA LEU A 63 8.72 -22.18 -2.05
C LEU A 63 8.00 -23.21 -1.19
N PRO A 64 8.00 -24.49 -1.59
CA PRO A 64 7.32 -25.49 -0.79
C PRO A 64 7.96 -25.57 0.60
N ALA A 65 7.11 -25.68 1.62
CA ALA A 65 7.47 -25.62 3.03
C ALA A 65 8.46 -26.70 3.53
N PHE A 66 8.93 -27.60 2.65
CA PHE A 66 9.84 -28.70 3.00
C PHE A 66 11.32 -28.33 3.00
N VAL A 67 11.74 -27.15 2.53
CA VAL A 67 13.13 -26.69 2.68
C VAL A 67 13.27 -25.86 3.96
N ARG A 68 13.22 -26.53 5.12
CA ARG A 68 13.81 -26.00 6.35
C ARG A 68 15.03 -26.84 6.70
N ALA A 69 16.20 -26.21 6.58
CA ALA A 69 17.47 -26.54 7.24
C ALA A 69 17.90 -28.01 7.22
N GLY A 70 18.76 -28.36 6.25
CA GLY A 70 19.82 -29.34 6.49
C GLY A 70 21.04 -28.65 7.10
#